data_AF-A0AB74HQZ8-F1
#
_entry.id   AF-A0AB74HQZ8-F1
#
_cell.length_a   1.000
_cell.length_b   1.000
_cell.length_c   1.000
_cell.angle_alpha   90.00
_cell.angle_beta   90.00
_cell.angle_gamma   90.00
#
_symmetry.space_group_name_H-M   'P 1'
#
loop_
_entity.id
_entity.type
_entity.pdbx_description
1 polymer ?
#
loop_
_entity_poly.entity_id
_entity_poly.type
_entity_poly.pdbx_seq_one_letter_code
_entity_poly.pdbx_strand_id
1 'polypeptide(L)'
;MTIMTFITAACVASTLSLVFIWFAEHPVEPIKLQVFATVLYLLFVGSSVYYYNLEQDKLHVSADLAEVEASYDESLLALEEQHADALAWQAIQIERDVTEKLEARLAVREDTMKDNLFQKVFDLEEVVKTQRTEMYALEDELREAHALNEQLESELAALQDDAIAAADETDAFFEVYSSCLDLNAVYPDGVPLEHDAYLLSFDTDLDGIACGQSDTQ
;
A
#
# COMPACT_ATOMS: atom_id res chain seq x y z
N MET A 1 11.13 79.31 1.62
CA MET A 1 11.80 80.61 1.77
C MET A 1 12.65 80.55 3.03
N THR A 2 13.98 80.55 2.88
CA THR A 2 14.90 80.41 4.02
C THR A 2 15.12 81.76 4.71
N ILE A 3 15.49 81.78 5.99
CA ILE A 3 15.80 83.00 6.76
C ILE A 3 16.81 83.89 6.02
N MET A 4 17.71 83.28 5.25
CA MET A 4 18.70 83.95 4.43
C MET A 4 18.08 84.87 3.35
N THR A 5 16.93 84.52 2.78
CA THR A 5 16.26 85.36 1.76
C THR A 5 15.62 86.62 2.36
N PHE A 6 15.21 86.56 3.63
CA PHE A 6 14.68 87.74 4.34
C PHE A 6 15.79 88.72 4.73
N ILE A 7 16.95 88.20 5.15
CA ILE A 7 18.11 89.02 5.51
C ILE A 7 18.66 89.73 4.27
N THR A 8 18.80 89.03 3.13
CA THR A 8 19.25 89.66 1.88
C THR A 8 18.25 90.71 1.38
N ALA A 9 16.94 90.43 1.43
CA ALA A 9 15.92 91.41 1.06
C ALA A 9 15.94 92.66 1.96
N ALA A 10 16.12 92.50 3.28
CA ALA A 10 16.21 93.60 4.23
C ALA A 10 17.48 94.45 4.01
N CYS A 11 18.63 93.80 3.74
CA CYS A 11 19.86 94.50 3.40
C CYS A 11 19.73 95.31 2.10
N VAL A 12 19.12 94.74 1.06
CA VAL A 12 18.90 95.44 -0.22
C VAL A 12 17.91 96.60 -0.07
N ALA A 13 16.85 96.43 0.73
CA ALA A 13 15.90 97.51 1.02
C ALA A 13 16.55 98.65 1.83
N SER A 14 17.44 98.32 2.77
CA SER A 14 18.18 99.29 3.57
C SER A 14 19.19 100.08 2.73
N THR A 15 19.94 99.42 1.84
CA THR A 15 20.87 100.09 0.94
C THR A 15 20.16 100.98 -0.07
N LEU A 16 19.03 100.54 -0.64
CA LEU A 16 18.19 101.39 -1.49
C LEU A 16 17.68 102.63 -0.76
N SER A 17 17.23 102.47 0.49
CA SER A 17 16.73 103.59 1.31
C SER A 17 17.83 104.62 1.60
N LEU A 18 19.04 104.20 1.92
CA LEU A 18 20.19 105.10 2.13
C LEU A 18 20.57 105.86 0.85
N VAL A 19 20.47 105.23 -0.31
CA VAL A 19 20.73 105.89 -1.59
C VAL A 19 19.65 106.92 -1.93
N PHE A 20 18.37 106.63 -1.65
CA PHE A 20 17.29 107.61 -1.81
C PHE A 20 17.47 108.84 -0.92
N ILE A 21 17.93 108.66 0.33
CA ILE A 21 18.25 109.76 1.24
C ILE A 21 19.43 110.60 0.72
N TRP A 22 20.47 109.95 0.18
CA TRP A 22 21.63 110.62 -0.41
C TRP A 22 21.33 111.41 -1.70
N PHE A 23 20.28 111.02 -2.42
CA PHE A 23 19.76 111.74 -3.60
C PHE A 23 18.84 112.93 -3.26
N ALA A 24 18.36 113.04 -2.03
CA ALA A 24 17.37 114.06 -1.64
C ALA A 24 17.98 115.47 -1.44
N GLU A 25 19.30 115.63 -1.53
CA GLU A 25 19.97 116.93 -1.50
C GLU A 25 19.92 117.60 -2.90
N HIS A 26 19.21 118.72 -3.01
CA HIS A 26 19.19 119.56 -4.22
C HIS A 26 20.34 120.59 -4.21
N PRO A 27 21.03 120.82 -5.34
CA PRO A 27 20.92 120.14 -6.64
C PRO A 27 21.70 118.81 -6.67
N VAL A 28 21.11 117.81 -7.33
CA VAL A 28 21.75 116.49 -7.48
C VAL A 28 22.92 116.61 -8.46
N GLU A 29 24.12 116.34 -7.97
CA GLU A 29 25.33 116.35 -8.80
C GLU A 29 25.31 115.20 -9.83
N PRO A 30 25.70 115.43 -11.10
CA PRO A 30 25.66 114.42 -12.15
C PRO A 30 26.53 113.19 -11.85
N ILE A 31 27.60 113.39 -11.08
CA ILE A 31 28.52 112.33 -10.64
C ILE A 31 27.80 111.33 -9.72
N LYS A 32 26.95 111.83 -8.81
CA LYS A 32 26.18 111.01 -7.87
C LYS A 32 25.19 110.09 -8.61
N LEU A 33 24.54 110.63 -9.64
CA LEU A 33 23.64 109.87 -10.52
C LEU A 33 24.38 108.77 -11.30
N GLN A 34 25.56 109.09 -11.83
CA GLN A 34 26.37 108.14 -12.59
C GLN A 34 26.86 106.97 -11.72
N VAL A 35 27.31 107.25 -10.49
CA VAL A 35 27.73 106.20 -9.53
C VAL A 35 26.56 105.28 -9.20
N PHE A 36 25.38 105.82 -8.89
CA PHE A 36 24.22 104.99 -8.60
C PHE A 36 23.78 104.12 -9.78
N ALA A 37 23.75 104.69 -10.99
CA ALA A 37 23.44 103.94 -12.20
C ALA A 37 24.44 102.79 -12.44
N THR A 38 25.74 103.01 -12.19
CA THR A 38 26.75 101.94 -12.32
C THR A 38 26.60 100.84 -11.27
N VAL A 39 26.28 101.20 -10.03
CA VAL A 39 26.05 100.22 -8.94
C VAL A 39 24.79 99.40 -9.22
N LEU A 40 23.70 100.04 -9.66
CA LEU A 40 22.48 99.35 -10.08
C LEU A 40 22.75 98.41 -11.24
N TYR A 41 23.53 98.85 -12.23
CA TYR A 41 23.91 98.02 -13.37
C TYR A 41 24.71 96.78 -12.93
N LEU A 42 25.71 96.95 -12.05
CA LEU A 42 26.47 95.82 -11.49
C LEU A 42 25.60 94.87 -10.65
N LEU A 43 24.63 95.39 -9.90
CA LEU A 43 23.67 94.58 -9.15
C LEU A 43 22.76 93.77 -10.08
N PHE A 44 22.26 94.39 -11.15
CA PHE A 44 21.44 93.71 -12.15
C PHE A 44 22.24 92.60 -12.86
N VAL A 45 23.45 92.91 -13.33
CA VAL A 45 24.33 91.93 -13.99
C VAL A 45 24.72 90.80 -13.02
N GLY A 46 25.12 91.14 -11.79
CA GLY A 46 25.47 90.15 -10.76
C GLY A 46 24.30 89.23 -10.39
N SER A 47 23.09 89.79 -10.27
CA SER A 47 21.87 89.02 -10.02
C SER A 47 21.53 88.10 -11.19
N SER A 48 21.66 88.57 -12.43
CA SER A 48 21.41 87.77 -13.63
C SER A 48 22.40 86.60 -13.76
N VAL A 49 23.69 86.82 -13.48
CA VAL A 49 24.71 85.76 -13.48
C VAL A 49 24.45 84.75 -12.36
N TYR A 50 24.06 85.22 -11.17
CA TYR A 50 23.69 84.35 -10.06
C TYR A 50 22.49 83.46 -10.38
N TYR A 51 21.42 84.02 -10.95
CA TYR A 51 20.25 83.23 -11.38
C TYR A 51 20.62 82.22 -12.46
N TYR A 52 21.44 82.60 -13.44
CA TYR A 52 21.92 81.70 -14.49
C TYR A 52 22.70 80.50 -13.90
N ASN A 53 23.65 80.75 -12.99
CA ASN A 53 24.39 79.67 -12.33
C ASN A 53 23.48 78.77 -11.48
N LEU A 54 22.52 79.35 -10.76
CA LEU A 54 21.56 78.59 -9.95
C LEU A 54 20.67 77.68 -10.81
N GLU A 55 20.33 78.12 -12.01
CA GLU A 55 19.54 77.32 -12.96
C GLU A 55 20.38 76.21 -13.59
N GLN A 56 21.66 76.47 -13.90
CA GLN A 56 22.62 75.44 -14.29
C GLN A 56 22.84 74.38 -13.20
N ASP A 57 23.06 74.79 -11.94
CA ASP A 57 23.26 73.85 -10.83
C ASP A 57 22.04 72.95 -10.62
N LYS A 58 20.83 73.51 -10.74
CA LYS A 58 19.60 72.72 -10.68
C LYS A 58 19.51 71.69 -11.81
N LEU A 59 19.86 72.07 -13.03
CA LEU A 59 19.88 71.16 -14.17
C LEU A 59 20.88 70.03 -13.95
N HIS A 60 22.10 70.34 -13.49
CA HIS A 60 23.10 69.33 -13.17
C HIS A 60 22.64 68.37 -12.08
N VAL A 61 22.15 68.89 -10.94
CA VAL A 61 21.63 68.04 -9.86
C VAL A 61 20.47 67.16 -10.32
N SER A 62 19.57 67.68 -11.17
CA SER A 62 18.47 66.88 -11.71
C SER A 62 18.93 65.79 -12.67
N ALA A 63 19.98 66.05 -13.46
CA ALA A 63 20.56 65.06 -14.37
C ALA A 63 21.30 63.97 -13.59
N ASP A 64 22.14 64.35 -12.61
CA ASP A 64 22.85 63.41 -11.75
C ASP A 64 21.88 62.53 -10.95
N LEU A 65 20.77 63.10 -10.45
CA LEU A 65 19.74 62.34 -9.74
C LEU A 65 19.06 61.32 -10.67
N ALA A 66 18.73 61.71 -11.90
CA ALA A 66 18.12 60.81 -12.88
C ALA A 66 19.07 59.67 -13.29
N GLU A 67 20.37 59.95 -13.42
CA GLU A 67 21.38 58.92 -13.68
C GLU A 67 21.50 57.93 -12.51
N VAL A 68 21.52 58.43 -11.27
CA VAL A 68 21.56 57.58 -10.08
C VAL A 68 20.30 56.73 -9.97
N GLU A 69 19.12 57.30 -10.18
CA GLU A 69 17.84 56.56 -10.17
C GLU A 69 17.83 55.46 -11.23
N ALA A 70 18.25 55.76 -12.46
CA ALA A 70 18.36 54.75 -13.52
C ALA A 70 19.35 53.63 -13.18
N SER A 71 20.52 53.97 -12.62
CA SER A 71 21.51 52.96 -12.19
C SER A 71 21.01 52.09 -11.05
N TYR A 72 20.23 52.66 -10.14
CA TYR A 72 19.63 51.95 -9.03
C TYR A 72 18.56 50.98 -9.52
N ASP A 73 17.68 51.43 -10.42
CA ASP A 73 16.65 50.59 -11.02
C ASP A 73 17.25 49.43 -11.83
N GLU A 74 18.32 49.68 -12.59
CA GLU A 74 19.06 48.63 -13.29
C GLU A 74 19.65 47.60 -12.31
N SER A 75 20.25 48.06 -11.21
CA SER A 75 20.79 47.16 -10.18
C SER A 75 19.71 46.32 -9.49
N LEU A 76 18.52 46.90 -9.31
CA LEU A 76 17.39 46.24 -8.67
C LEU A 76 16.80 45.16 -9.57
N LEU A 77 16.66 45.45 -10.87
CA LEU A 77 16.28 44.46 -11.88
C LEU A 77 17.29 43.31 -11.98
N ALA A 78 18.58 43.63 -12.01
CA ALA A 78 19.63 42.62 -12.06
C ALA A 78 19.62 41.71 -10.82
N LEU A 79 19.33 42.27 -9.64
CA LEU A 79 19.21 41.49 -8.40
C LEU A 79 17.95 40.60 -8.42
N GLU A 80 16.84 41.10 -8.93
CA GLU A 80 15.59 40.35 -9.06
C GLU A 80 15.75 39.18 -10.03
N GLU A 81 16.39 39.39 -11.18
CA GLU A 81 16.70 38.35 -12.16
C GLU A 81 17.61 37.26 -11.56
N GLN A 82 18.69 37.66 -10.86
CA GLN A 82 19.57 36.70 -10.18
C GLN A 82 18.84 35.87 -9.12
N HIS A 83 17.94 36.49 -8.37
CA HIS A 83 17.15 35.78 -7.36
C HIS A 83 16.15 34.83 -8.00
N ALA A 84 15.51 35.23 -9.10
CA ALA A 84 14.60 34.37 -9.87
C ALA A 84 15.33 33.16 -10.46
N ASP A 85 16.52 33.36 -11.03
CA ASP A 85 17.36 32.28 -11.55
C ASP A 85 17.83 31.32 -10.45
N ALA A 86 18.22 31.84 -9.28
CA ALA A 86 18.61 31.03 -8.14
C ALA A 86 17.45 30.15 -7.64
N LEU A 87 16.23 30.71 -7.57
CA LEU A 87 15.02 29.96 -7.20
C LEU A 87 14.67 28.90 -8.24
N ALA A 88 14.77 29.22 -9.53
CA ALA A 88 14.53 28.27 -10.61
C ALA A 88 15.51 27.09 -10.54
N TRP A 89 16.79 27.38 -10.29
CA TRP A 89 17.81 26.35 -10.16
C TRP A 89 17.59 25.47 -8.91
N GLN A 90 17.19 26.08 -7.79
CA GLN A 90 16.83 25.34 -6.59
C GLN A 90 15.61 24.43 -6.81
N ALA A 91 14.59 24.90 -7.54
CA ALA A 91 13.42 24.10 -7.88
C ALA A 91 13.80 22.87 -8.73
N ILE A 92 14.65 23.05 -9.75
CA ILE A 92 15.15 21.96 -10.59
C ILE A 92 15.93 20.93 -9.76
N GLN A 93 16.77 21.38 -8.83
CA GLN A 93 17.50 20.45 -7.94
C GLN A 93 16.55 19.65 -7.04
N ILE A 94 15.56 20.31 -6.44
CA ILE A 94 14.58 19.65 -5.58
C ILE A 94 13.80 18.61 -6.39
N GLU A 95 13.34 18.96 -7.61
CA GLU A 95 12.65 18.01 -8.48
C GLU A 95 13.52 16.79 -8.79
N ARG A 96 14.78 17.00 -9.18
CA ARG A 96 15.72 15.92 -9.48
C ARG A 96 15.97 15.02 -8.27
N ASP A 97 16.21 15.60 -7.10
CA ASP A 97 16.43 14.86 -5.85
C ASP A 97 15.19 14.05 -5.44
N VAL A 98 14.00 14.61 -5.66
CA VAL A 98 12.73 13.94 -5.39
C VAL A 98 12.51 12.79 -6.37
N THR A 99 12.77 12.98 -7.66
CA THR A 99 12.66 11.90 -8.66
C THR A 99 13.65 10.79 -8.39
N GLU A 100 14.90 11.10 -8.08
CA GLU A 100 15.93 10.10 -7.77
C GLU A 100 15.57 9.30 -6.51
N LYS A 101 15.08 9.96 -5.45
CA LYS A 101 14.59 9.28 -4.24
C LYS A 101 13.36 8.41 -4.49
N LEU A 102 12.44 8.84 -5.35
CA LEU A 102 11.26 8.07 -5.71
C LEU A 102 11.64 6.82 -6.49
N GLU A 103 12.51 6.94 -7.50
CA GLU A 103 13.02 5.82 -8.28
C GLU A 103 13.78 4.82 -7.39
N ALA A 104 14.65 5.31 -6.50
CA ALA A 104 15.35 4.45 -5.54
C ALA A 104 14.38 3.70 -4.61
N ARG A 105 13.33 4.35 -4.11
CA ARG A 105 12.31 3.69 -3.27
C ARG A 105 11.50 2.66 -4.05
N LEU A 106 11.18 2.94 -5.32
CA LEU A 106 10.47 2.01 -6.17
C LEU A 106 11.32 0.78 -6.48
N ALA A 107 12.60 0.97 -6.81
CA ALA A 107 13.54 -0.14 -7.02
C ALA A 107 13.68 -1.03 -5.78
N VAL A 108 13.86 -0.44 -4.60
CA VAL A 108 13.93 -1.20 -3.34
C VAL A 108 12.64 -1.98 -3.07
N ARG A 109 11.47 -1.36 -3.31
CA ARG A 109 10.18 -2.06 -3.15
C ARG A 109 10.07 -3.22 -4.13
N GLU A 110 10.45 -3.02 -5.38
CA GLU A 110 10.40 -4.07 -6.41
C GLU A 110 11.31 -5.24 -6.03
N ASP A 111 12.54 -4.97 -5.60
CA ASP A 111 13.49 -6.00 -5.17
C ASP A 111 12.97 -6.77 -3.95
N THR A 112 12.44 -6.07 -2.93
CA THR A 112 11.86 -6.76 -1.76
C THR A 112 10.64 -7.60 -2.11
N MET A 113 9.83 -7.17 -3.09
CA MET A 113 8.68 -7.93 -3.57
C MET A 113 9.12 -9.15 -4.37
N LYS A 114 10.16 -9.01 -5.22
CA LYS A 114 10.76 -10.13 -5.95
C LYS A 114 11.33 -11.15 -4.99
N ASP A 115 12.10 -10.73 -3.98
CA ASP A 115 12.67 -11.63 -2.97
C ASP A 115 11.58 -12.39 -2.20
N ASN A 116 10.51 -11.70 -1.78
CA ASN A 116 9.37 -12.35 -1.13
C ASN A 116 8.68 -13.37 -2.05
N LEU A 117 8.52 -13.02 -3.32
CA LEU A 117 7.92 -13.91 -4.31
C LEU A 117 8.80 -15.14 -4.55
N PHE A 118 10.11 -14.96 -4.68
CA PHE A 118 11.08 -16.05 -4.83
C PHE A 118 11.05 -16.99 -3.63
N GLN A 119 11.03 -16.46 -2.41
CA GLN A 119 10.91 -17.28 -1.20
C GLN A 119 9.63 -18.11 -1.23
N LYS A 120 8.48 -17.50 -1.53
CA LYS A 120 7.21 -18.22 -1.62
C LYS A 120 7.21 -19.29 -2.71
N VAL A 121 7.79 -19.02 -3.87
CA VAL A 121 7.89 -20.02 -4.94
C VAL A 121 8.74 -21.21 -4.48
N PHE A 122 9.84 -20.97 -3.78
CA PHE A 122 10.68 -22.01 -3.22
C PHE A 122 9.94 -22.85 -2.16
N ASP A 123 9.28 -22.19 -1.21
CA ASP A 123 8.49 -22.86 -0.16
C ASP A 123 7.35 -23.70 -0.78
N LEU A 124 6.67 -23.17 -1.81
CA LEU A 124 5.63 -23.92 -2.53
C LEU A 124 6.21 -25.11 -3.30
N GLU A 125 7.39 -24.98 -3.91
CA GLU A 125 8.03 -26.10 -4.61
C GLU A 125 8.37 -27.24 -3.64
N GLU A 126 8.85 -26.90 -2.43
CA GLU A 126 9.13 -27.87 -1.37
C GLU A 126 7.86 -28.59 -0.88
N VAL A 127 6.77 -27.83 -0.67
CA VAL A 127 5.46 -28.40 -0.30
C VAL A 127 4.95 -29.34 -1.39
N VAL A 128 5.04 -28.96 -2.66
CA VAL A 128 4.60 -29.81 -3.79
C VAL A 128 5.43 -31.09 -3.88
N LYS A 129 6.74 -31.02 -3.64
CA LYS A 129 7.60 -32.22 -3.59
C LYS A 129 7.19 -33.15 -2.46
N THR A 130 6.96 -32.60 -1.27
CA THR A 130 6.54 -33.36 -0.09
C THR A 130 5.18 -34.03 -0.31
N GLN A 131 4.20 -33.28 -0.79
CA GLN A 131 2.87 -33.82 -1.13
C GLN A 131 2.94 -34.91 -2.20
N ARG A 132 3.85 -34.79 -3.18
CA ARG A 132 4.06 -35.84 -4.18
C ARG A 132 4.61 -37.11 -3.57
N THR A 133 5.58 -37.00 -2.66
CA THR A 133 6.14 -38.19 -1.98
C THR A 133 5.12 -38.87 -1.08
N GLU A 134 4.30 -38.10 -0.36
CA GLU A 134 3.20 -38.63 0.46
C GLU A 134 2.15 -39.34 -0.41
N MET A 135 1.79 -38.77 -1.56
CA MET A 135 0.86 -39.38 -2.51
C MET A 135 1.35 -40.76 -2.99
N TYR A 136 2.64 -40.87 -3.33
CA TYR A 136 3.22 -42.16 -3.74
C TYR A 136 3.24 -43.18 -2.59
N ALA A 137 3.53 -42.76 -1.36
CA ALA A 137 3.49 -43.64 -0.20
C ALA A 137 2.07 -44.17 0.07
N LEU A 138 1.07 -43.29 0.01
CA LEU A 138 -0.34 -43.67 0.16
C LEU A 138 -0.83 -44.57 -0.98
N GLU A 139 -0.38 -44.32 -2.22
CA GLU A 139 -0.70 -45.19 -3.36
C GLU A 139 -0.11 -46.59 -3.20
N ASP A 140 1.08 -46.70 -2.61
CA ASP A 140 1.72 -47.98 -2.31
C ASP A 140 0.95 -48.74 -1.21
N GLU A 141 0.60 -48.06 -0.12
CA GLU A 141 -0.20 -48.62 0.98
C GLU A 141 -1.57 -49.09 0.50
N LEU A 142 -2.23 -48.33 -0.38
CA LEU A 142 -3.50 -48.72 -1.00
C LEU A 142 -3.35 -50.01 -1.82
N ARG A 143 -2.24 -50.16 -2.55
CA ARG A 143 -1.97 -51.34 -3.37
C ARG A 143 -1.75 -52.58 -2.50
N GLU A 144 -1.01 -52.45 -1.41
CA GLU A 144 -0.80 -53.52 -0.44
C GLU A 144 -2.11 -53.92 0.25
N ALA A 145 -2.92 -52.95 0.67
CA ALA A 145 -4.22 -53.21 1.26
C ALA A 145 -5.18 -53.92 0.28
N HIS A 146 -5.15 -53.55 -1.00
CA HIS A 146 -5.94 -54.23 -2.02
C HIS A 146 -5.48 -55.69 -2.21
N ALA A 147 -4.17 -55.95 -2.24
CA ALA A 147 -3.64 -57.30 -2.36
C ALA A 147 -4.00 -58.18 -1.14
N LEU A 148 -3.96 -57.61 0.06
CA LEU A 148 -4.39 -58.31 1.29
C LEU A 148 -5.89 -58.62 1.28
N ASN A 149 -6.73 -57.70 0.80
CA ASN A 149 -8.17 -57.96 0.67
C ASN A 149 -8.46 -59.08 -0.33
N GLU A 150 -7.80 -59.08 -1.49
CA GLU A 150 -7.93 -60.15 -2.49
C GLU A 150 -7.49 -61.52 -1.91
N GLN A 151 -6.40 -61.53 -1.14
CA GLN A 151 -5.95 -62.73 -0.44
C GLN A 151 -7.00 -63.21 0.58
N LEU A 152 -7.55 -62.31 1.40
CA LEU A 152 -8.54 -62.65 2.41
C LEU A 152 -9.85 -63.16 1.78
N GLU A 153 -10.29 -62.55 0.67
CA GLU A 153 -11.45 -63.03 -0.10
C GLU A 153 -11.23 -64.45 -0.63
N SER A 154 -10.02 -64.76 -1.13
CA SER A 154 -9.68 -66.11 -1.60
C SER A 154 -9.65 -67.15 -0.47
N GLU A 155 -9.13 -66.78 0.71
CA GLU A 155 -9.09 -67.66 1.88
C GLU A 155 -10.49 -67.92 2.43
N LEU A 156 -11.34 -66.89 2.45
CA LEU A 156 -12.73 -67.00 2.89
C LEU A 156 -13.56 -67.88 1.95
N ALA A 157 -13.33 -67.78 0.62
CA ALA A 157 -13.93 -68.68 -0.35
C ALA A 157 -13.51 -70.14 -0.15
N ALA A 158 -12.22 -70.41 0.08
CA ALA A 158 -11.72 -71.76 0.34
C ALA A 158 -12.32 -72.37 1.62
N LEU A 159 -12.40 -71.59 2.71
CA LEU A 159 -13.03 -72.03 3.96
C LEU A 159 -14.53 -72.28 3.79
N GLN A 160 -15.21 -71.52 2.95
CA GLN A 160 -16.63 -71.72 2.66
C GLN A 160 -16.86 -73.02 1.88
N ASP A 161 -16.01 -73.32 0.89
CA ASP A 161 -16.07 -74.58 0.14
C ASP A 161 -15.82 -75.79 1.06
N ASP A 162 -14.82 -75.72 1.95
CA ASP A 162 -14.54 -76.75 2.95
C ASP A 162 -15.73 -76.96 3.92
N ALA A 163 -16.38 -75.88 4.35
CA ALA A 163 -17.55 -75.95 5.23
C ALA A 163 -18.78 -76.59 4.54
N ILE A 164 -18.98 -76.33 3.25
CA ILE A 164 -20.04 -76.96 2.46
C ILE A 164 -19.76 -78.46 2.26
N ALA A 165 -18.51 -78.82 1.95
CA ALA A 165 -18.12 -80.23 1.82
C ALA A 165 -18.29 -81.01 3.13
N ALA A 166 -18.00 -80.39 4.28
CA ALA A 166 -18.21 -81.00 5.59
C ALA A 166 -19.70 -81.15 5.98
N ALA A 167 -20.59 -80.31 5.44
CA ALA A 167 -22.03 -80.40 5.69
C ALA A 167 -22.70 -81.53 4.90
N ASP A 168 -22.20 -81.85 3.70
CA ASP A 168 -22.76 -82.88 2.79
C ASP A 168 -22.55 -84.33 3.30
N GLU A 169 -21.59 -84.56 4.21
CA GLU A 169 -21.36 -85.88 4.83
C GLU A 169 -22.32 -86.21 5.99
N THR A 170 -23.27 -85.33 6.34
CA THR A 170 -24.19 -85.51 7.48
C THR A 170 -25.68 -85.57 7.10
N ASP A 171 -26.01 -86.06 5.91
CA ASP A 171 -27.41 -86.32 5.52
C ASP A 171 -27.92 -87.63 6.16
N ALA A 172 -28.06 -87.63 7.49
CA ALA A 172 -28.75 -88.67 8.23
C ALA A 172 -30.27 -88.49 8.01
N PHE A 173 -30.83 -89.27 7.10
CA PHE A 173 -32.26 -89.31 6.84
C PHE A 173 -33.01 -89.90 8.05
N PHE A 174 -33.52 -89.04 8.93
CA PHE A 174 -34.39 -89.48 10.03
C PHE A 174 -35.80 -89.77 9.49
N GLU A 175 -36.19 -91.03 9.48
CA GLU A 175 -37.58 -91.44 9.24
C GLU A 175 -38.45 -91.06 10.45
N VAL A 176 -39.09 -89.89 10.38
CA VAL A 176 -39.98 -89.41 11.46
C VAL A 176 -41.42 -89.84 11.17
N TYR A 177 -41.99 -90.64 12.07
CA TYR A 177 -43.39 -91.04 12.05
C TYR A 177 -44.23 -90.15 12.97
N SER A 178 -45.47 -89.84 12.56
CA SER A 178 -46.32 -88.91 13.30
C SER A 178 -47.09 -89.56 14.46
N SER A 179 -47.25 -90.88 14.41
CA SER A 179 -47.99 -91.65 15.40
C SER A 179 -47.51 -93.11 15.45
N CYS A 180 -47.80 -93.80 16.56
CA CYS A 180 -47.54 -95.23 16.67
C CYS A 180 -48.33 -96.08 15.65
N LEU A 181 -49.45 -95.58 15.12
CA LEU A 181 -50.18 -96.27 14.05
C LEU A 181 -49.39 -96.27 12.74
N ASP A 182 -48.79 -95.14 12.39
CA ASP A 182 -47.99 -95.01 11.18
C ASP A 182 -46.68 -95.81 11.30
N LEU A 183 -46.08 -95.77 12.49
CA LEU A 183 -44.86 -96.52 12.79
C LEU A 183 -45.13 -98.04 12.78
N ASN A 184 -46.22 -98.51 13.41
CA ASN A 184 -46.58 -99.94 13.42
C ASN A 184 -47.09 -100.46 12.07
N ALA A 185 -47.51 -99.58 11.15
CA ALA A 185 -47.79 -99.97 9.77
C ALA A 185 -46.52 -100.45 9.03
N VAL A 186 -45.36 -99.96 9.44
CA VAL A 186 -44.05 -100.34 8.88
C VAL A 186 -43.33 -101.36 9.78
N TYR A 187 -43.35 -101.14 11.10
CA TYR A 187 -42.68 -101.93 12.13
C TYR A 187 -43.72 -102.49 13.12
N PRO A 188 -44.44 -103.56 12.76
CA PRO A 188 -45.56 -104.07 13.57
C PRO A 188 -45.15 -104.62 14.94
N ASP A 189 -43.88 -104.95 15.14
CA ASP A 189 -43.33 -105.46 16.40
C ASP A 189 -42.73 -104.35 17.29
N GLY A 190 -42.89 -103.07 16.90
CA GLY A 190 -42.28 -101.92 17.56
C GLY A 190 -40.85 -101.65 17.08
N VAL A 191 -40.28 -100.53 17.53
CA VAL A 191 -38.96 -100.06 17.12
C VAL A 191 -38.03 -99.99 18.34
N PRO A 192 -36.87 -100.69 18.34
CA PRO A 192 -35.96 -100.69 19.48
C PRO A 192 -35.17 -99.37 19.58
N LEU A 193 -34.68 -99.04 20.79
CA LEU A 193 -33.91 -97.83 21.11
C LEU A 193 -32.75 -97.52 20.15
N GLU A 194 -32.13 -98.54 19.56
CA GLU A 194 -30.97 -98.41 18.67
C GLU A 194 -31.34 -98.08 17.21
N HIS A 195 -32.62 -98.00 16.87
CA HIS A 195 -33.10 -97.78 15.50
C HIS A 195 -33.42 -96.30 15.24
N ASP A 196 -33.13 -95.81 14.03
CA ASP A 196 -33.24 -94.37 13.69
C ASP A 196 -34.66 -93.80 13.79
N ALA A 197 -35.67 -94.67 13.58
CA ALA A 197 -37.08 -94.35 13.75
C ALA A 197 -37.58 -94.37 15.22
N TYR A 198 -36.70 -94.67 16.18
CA TYR A 198 -37.06 -94.68 17.60
C TYR A 198 -37.30 -93.26 18.10
N LEU A 199 -38.44 -93.05 18.73
CA LEU A 199 -38.79 -91.81 19.38
C LEU A 199 -39.17 -92.11 20.82
N LEU A 200 -38.47 -91.49 21.78
CA LEU A 200 -38.76 -91.64 23.21
C LEU A 200 -40.20 -91.24 23.57
N SER A 201 -40.84 -90.39 22.77
CA SER A 201 -42.26 -90.04 22.95
C SER A 201 -43.23 -91.18 22.65
N PHE A 202 -42.77 -92.23 21.99
CA PHE A 202 -43.56 -93.38 21.55
C PHE A 202 -43.31 -94.66 22.38
N ASP A 203 -42.31 -94.65 23.25
CA ASP A 203 -42.05 -95.68 24.26
C ASP A 203 -42.66 -95.21 25.58
N THR A 204 -43.91 -95.60 25.86
CA THR A 204 -44.65 -95.07 27.00
C THR A 204 -44.37 -95.81 28.31
N ASP A 205 -43.98 -97.08 28.21
CA ASP A 205 -43.60 -97.92 29.33
C ASP A 205 -42.08 -97.91 29.62
N LEU A 206 -41.29 -97.27 28.75
CA LEU A 206 -39.84 -97.11 28.84
C LEU A 206 -39.11 -98.45 28.85
N ASP A 207 -39.64 -99.44 28.13
CA ASP A 207 -39.04 -100.77 28.01
C ASP A 207 -37.93 -100.82 26.95
N GLY A 208 -37.72 -99.72 26.23
CA GLY A 208 -36.73 -99.58 25.17
C GLY A 208 -37.24 -99.98 23.78
N ILE A 209 -38.55 -100.23 23.63
CA ILE A 209 -39.22 -100.52 22.36
C ILE A 209 -40.38 -99.53 22.18
N ALA A 210 -40.19 -98.55 21.29
CA ALA A 210 -41.26 -97.61 20.92
C ALA A 210 -42.41 -98.32 20.19
N CYS A 211 -43.64 -98.03 20.62
CA CYS A 211 -44.89 -98.57 20.06
C CYS A 211 -45.00 -100.10 20.10
N GLY A 212 -44.39 -100.74 21.11
CA GLY A 212 -44.46 -102.19 21.31
C GLY A 212 -45.88 -102.70 21.59
N GLN A 213 -46.04 -104.03 21.70
CA GLN A 213 -47.33 -104.65 22.02
C GLN A 213 -47.86 -104.22 23.41
N SER A 214 -46.99 -103.75 24.30
CA SER A 214 -47.32 -103.20 25.61
C SER A 214 -47.85 -101.76 25.56
N ASP A 215 -47.49 -100.99 24.53
CA ASP A 215 -47.83 -99.57 24.36
C ASP A 215 -49.12 -99.32 23.54
N THR A 216 -49.71 -100.38 22.95
CA THR A 216 -50.87 -100.28 22.05
C THR A 216 -52.23 -100.49 22.75
N GLN A 217 -52.31 -100.30 24.07
CA GLN A 217 -53.54 -100.47 24.87
C GLN A 217 -54.10 -99.17 25.43
#